data_AF-A0A352BHM2-F1
#
_entry.id   AF-A0A352BHM2-F1
#
_cell.length_a   1.000
_cell.length_b   1.000
_cell.length_c   1.000
_cell.angle_alpha   90.00
_cell.angle_beta   90.00
_cell.angle_gamma   90.00
#
_symmetry.space_group_name_H-M   'P 1'
#
loop_
_entity.id
_entity.type
_entity.pdbx_description
1 polymer ?
#
loop_
_entity_poly.entity_id
_entity_poly.type
_entity_poly.pdbx_seq_one_letter_code
_entity_poly.pdbx_strand_id
1 'polypeptide(L)'
;MENKNENVNFTEEQQQVINHKTGNLLVSASAGSGKTKVLIAKIVDYILNDYAKLKDILVVTFTNDASQEIKSRLSNEISNSQKEK
;
A
#
# COMPACT_ATOMS: atom_id res chain seq x y z
N MET A 1 26.18 -4.59 -11.77
CA MET A 1 24.93 -3.81 -11.87
C MET A 1 24.21 -4.04 -10.55
N GLU A 2 24.19 -3.05 -9.67
CA GLU A 2 23.65 -3.18 -8.32
C GLU A 2 22.14 -3.43 -8.35
N ASN A 3 21.73 -4.60 -7.86
CA ASN A 3 20.33 -4.92 -7.60
C ASN A 3 19.87 -4.13 -6.38
N LYS A 4 19.16 -3.04 -6.62
CA LYS A 4 18.54 -2.23 -5.56
C LYS A 4 17.24 -2.90 -5.08
N ASN A 5 17.38 -4.06 -4.44
CA ASN A 5 16.33 -4.60 -3.58
C ASN A 5 16.26 -3.72 -2.34
N GLU A 6 15.53 -2.62 -2.43
CA GLU A 6 15.07 -1.92 -1.23
C GLU A 6 14.09 -2.87 -0.53
N ASN A 7 14.61 -3.73 0.35
CA ASN A 7 13.80 -4.37 1.38
C ASN A 7 13.10 -3.25 2.14
N VAL A 8 11.85 -2.99 1.77
CA VAL A 8 11.03 -2.00 2.43
C VAL A 8 10.78 -2.49 3.84
N ASN A 9 11.57 -2.00 4.78
CA ASN A 9 11.37 -2.27 6.19
C ASN A 9 10.26 -1.35 6.70
N PHE A 10 9.10 -1.92 6.99
CA PHE A 10 8.04 -1.23 7.72
C PHE A 10 8.35 -1.25 9.21
N THR A 11 7.98 -0.19 9.94
CA THR A 11 8.01 -0.24 11.41
C THR A 11 6.96 -1.24 11.92
N GLU A 12 7.06 -1.65 13.18
CA GLU A 12 6.08 -2.56 13.78
C GLU A 12 4.65 -2.00 13.68
N GLU A 13 4.46 -0.70 13.92
CA GLU A 13 3.16 -0.04 13.82
C GLU A 13 2.65 0.00 12.37
N GLN A 14 3.53 0.26 11.40
CA GLN A 14 3.16 0.23 9.98
C GLN A 14 2.77 -1.18 9.54
N GLN A 15 3.50 -2.19 10.02
CA GLN A 15 3.21 -3.59 9.74
C GLN A 15 1.88 -4.02 10.36
N GLN A 16 1.55 -3.55 11.57
CA GLN A 16 0.25 -3.77 12.19
C GLN A 16 -0.89 -3.21 11.33
N VAL A 17 -0.72 -2.01 10.76
CA VAL A 17 -1.71 -1.41 9.85
C VAL A 17 -1.88 -2.25 8.59
N ILE A 18 -0.79 -2.74 7.99
CA ILE A 18 -0.82 -3.61 6.79
C ILE A 18 -1.53 -4.94 7.11
N ASN A 19 -1.18 -5.56 8.24
CA ASN A 19 -1.67 -6.87 8.65
C ASN A 19 -3.13 -6.88 9.14
N HIS A 20 -3.67 -5.74 9.55
CA HIS A 20 -5.06 -5.64 10.01
C HIS A 20 -6.07 -6.02 8.90
N LYS A 21 -6.91 -7.05 9.07
CA LYS A 21 -7.80 -7.56 8.00
C LYS A 21 -9.29 -7.29 8.18
N THR A 22 -9.76 -7.12 9.41
CA THR A 22 -11.18 -7.20 9.74
C THR A 22 -11.64 -5.96 10.50
N GLY A 23 -12.85 -5.49 10.20
CA GLY A 23 -13.41 -4.30 10.85
C GLY A 23 -12.77 -2.98 10.40
N ASN A 24 -13.14 -1.91 11.09
CA ASN A 24 -12.68 -0.55 10.78
C ASN A 24 -11.36 -0.23 11.48
N LEU A 25 -10.44 0.42 10.78
CA LEU A 25 -9.16 0.86 11.31
C LEU A 25 -9.00 2.38 11.16
N LEU A 26 -8.73 3.07 12.27
CA LEU A 26 -8.33 4.47 12.28
C LEU A 26 -6.84 4.56 12.60
N VAL A 27 -6.07 5.26 11.75
CA VAL A 27 -4.62 5.42 11.92
C VAL A 27 -4.30 6.89 12.12
N SER A 28 -3.73 7.23 13.28
CA SER A 28 -3.15 8.55 13.52
C SER A 28 -1.70 8.57 13.00
N ALA A 29 -1.34 9.59 12.22
CA ALA A 29 -0.05 9.61 11.53
C ALA A 29 0.49 11.00 11.25
N SER A 30 1.67 11.31 11.80
CA SER A 30 2.41 12.56 11.61
C SER A 30 2.91 12.75 10.18
N ALA A 31 3.25 13.99 9.79
CA ALA A 31 3.90 14.26 8.51
C ALA A 31 5.18 13.40 8.34
N GLY A 32 5.45 12.92 7.13
CA GLY A 32 6.62 12.09 6.85
C GLY A 32 6.55 10.63 7.34
N SER A 33 5.52 10.21 8.07
CA SER A 33 5.42 8.86 8.66
C SER A 33 5.16 7.72 7.65
N GLY A 34 5.22 8.00 6.34
CA GLY A 34 4.99 6.99 5.30
C GLY A 34 3.53 6.62 5.05
N LYS A 35 2.54 7.43 5.48
CA LYS A 35 1.09 7.18 5.30
C LYS A 35 0.71 6.57 3.94
N THR A 36 1.12 7.21 2.85
CA THR A 36 0.82 6.78 1.49
C THR A 36 1.46 5.43 1.16
N LYS A 37 2.70 5.21 1.62
CA LYS A 37 3.43 3.95 1.41
C LYS A 37 2.75 2.79 2.13
N VAL A 38 2.34 3.00 3.38
CA VAL A 38 1.60 2.02 4.19
C VAL A 38 0.24 1.70 3.57
N LEU A 39 -0.50 2.71 3.09
CA LEU A 39 -1.78 2.51 2.41
C LEU A 39 -1.62 1.66 1.15
N ILE A 40 -0.63 1.94 0.31
CA ILE A 40 -0.37 1.18 -0.92
C ILE A 40 0.02 -0.26 -0.58
N ALA A 41 0.95 -0.46 0.35
CA ALA A 41 1.38 -1.79 0.78
C ALA A 41 0.22 -2.62 1.32
N LYS A 42 -0.67 -2.00 2.11
CA LYS A 42 -1.89 -2.64 2.60
C LYS A 42 -2.80 -3.10 1.46
N ILE A 43 -3.03 -2.26 0.45
CA ILE A 43 -3.87 -2.60 -0.71
C ILE A 43 -3.24 -3.74 -1.52
N VAL A 44 -1.93 -3.68 -1.77
CA VAL A 44 -1.19 -4.73 -2.48
C VAL A 44 -1.29 -6.05 -1.74
N ASP A 45 -1.08 -6.05 -0.43
CA ASP A 45 -1.21 -7.24 0.40
C ASP A 45 -2.64 -7.83 0.37
N TYR A 46 -3.67 -6.98 0.36
CA TYR A 46 -5.06 -7.43 0.18
C TYR A 46 -5.29 -8.15 -1.15
N ILE A 47 -4.68 -7.66 -2.23
CA ILE A 47 -4.82 -8.23 -3.57
C ILE A 47 -3.99 -9.52 -3.70
N LEU A 48 -2.74 -9.53 -3.22
CA LEU A 48 -1.83 -10.67 -3.37
C LEU A 48 -2.23 -11.89 -2.55
N ASN A 49 -2.94 -11.68 -1.44
CA ASN A 49 -3.47 -12.74 -0.58
C ASN A 49 -4.96 -13.04 -0.86
N ASP A 50 -5.50 -12.56 -1.97
CA ASP A 50 -6.90 -12.80 -2.41
C ASP A 50 -7.97 -12.39 -1.38
N TYR A 51 -7.67 -11.42 -0.51
CA TYR A 51 -8.66 -10.86 0.44
C TYR A 51 -9.67 -9.93 -0.25
N ALA A 52 -9.28 -9.27 -1.35
CA ALA A 52 -10.15 -8.45 -2.18
C ALA A 52 -9.59 -8.33 -3.60
N LYS A 53 -10.46 -8.18 -4.62
CA LYS A 53 -10.01 -7.82 -5.96
C LYS A 53 -9.82 -6.31 -6.05
N LEU A 54 -8.96 -5.85 -6.95
CA LEU A 54 -8.72 -4.41 -7.16
C LEU A 54 -10.03 -3.62 -7.39
N LYS A 55 -10.99 -4.22 -8.11
CA LYS A 55 -12.31 -3.62 -8.39
C LYS A 55 -13.22 -3.48 -7.17
N ASP A 56 -12.91 -4.16 -6.08
CA ASP A 56 -13.71 -4.15 -4.84
C ASP A 56 -13.20 -3.07 -3.86
N ILE A 57 -12.12 -2.36 -4.19
CA ILE A 57 -11.44 -1.41 -3.31
C ILE A 57 -11.72 0.04 -3.78
N LEU A 58 -12.26 0.87 -2.87
CA LEU A 58 -12.40 2.31 -3.07
C LEU A 58 -11.37 3.07 -2.22
N VAL A 59 -10.56 3.91 -2.87
CA VAL A 59 -9.63 4.82 -2.20
C VAL A 59 -10.06 6.25 -2.47
N VAL A 60 -10.17 7.06 -1.40
CA VAL A 60 -10.57 8.47 -1.47
C VAL A 60 -9.48 9.32 -0.83
N THR A 61 -9.17 10.46 -1.44
CA THR A 61 -8.23 11.45 -0.91
C THR A 61 -8.74 12.86 -1.22
N PHE A 62 -8.14 13.87 -0.62
CA PHE A 62 -8.63 15.25 -0.67
C PHE A 62 -8.38 15.94 -2.02
N THR A 63 -7.33 15.54 -2.76
CA THR A 63 -6.94 16.18 -4.02
C THR A 63 -6.85 15.20 -5.18
N ASN A 64 -7.11 15.71 -6.39
CA ASN A 64 -6.93 14.94 -7.62
C ASN A 64 -5.48 14.51 -7.81
N ASP A 65 -4.52 15.38 -7.48
CA ASP A 65 -3.09 15.09 -7.62
C ASP A 65 -2.68 13.90 -6.73
N ALA A 66 -3.12 13.88 -5.47
CA ALA A 66 -2.87 12.75 -4.57
C ALA A 66 -3.53 11.46 -5.09
N SER A 67 -4.71 11.57 -5.70
CA SER A 67 -5.40 10.41 -6.29
C SER A 67 -4.60 9.81 -7.45
N GLN A 68 -4.07 10.66 -8.34
CA GLN A 68 -3.25 10.24 -9.46
C GLN A 68 -1.92 9.63 -9.01
N GLU A 69 -1.28 10.22 -8.00
CA GLU A 69 -0.04 9.71 -7.42
C GLU A 69 -0.24 8.30 -6.83
N ILE A 70 -1.28 8.12 -6.00
CA ILE A 70 -1.62 6.82 -5.41
C ILE A 70 -1.89 5.79 -6.50
N LYS A 71 -2.68 6.14 -7.52
CA LYS A 71 -3.00 5.24 -8.64
C LYS A 71 -1.74 4.80 -9.39
N SER A 72 -0.85 5.74 -9.70
CA SER A 72 0.42 5.45 -10.40
C SER A 72 1.30 4.50 -9.59
N ARG A 73 1.51 4.80 -8.29
CA ARG A 73 2.34 3.96 -7.42
C ARG A 73 1.75 2.57 -7.21
N LEU A 74 0.44 2.46 -7.01
CA LEU A 74 -0.23 1.17 -6.86
C LEU A 74 -0.09 0.31 -8.12
N SER A 75 -0.20 0.92 -9.29
CA SER A 75 -0.06 0.21 -10.58
C SER A 75 1.36 -0.34 -10.75
N ASN A 76 2.37 0.45 -10.38
CA ASN A 76 3.77 0.01 -10.41
C ASN A 76 4.02 -1.13 -9.43
N GLU A 77 3.53 -1.02 -8.19
CA GLU A 77 3.76 -2.03 -7.15
C GLU A 77 3.14 -3.37 -7.52
N ILE A 78 1.87 -3.39 -7.97
CA ILE A 78 1.20 -4.60 -8.43
C ILE A 78 1.95 -5.24 -9.60
N SER A 79 2.41 -4.43 -10.56
CA SER A 79 3.15 -4.92 -11.72
C SER A 79 4.50 -5.54 -11.34
N ASN A 80 5.17 -5.00 -10.32
CA ASN A 80 6.44 -5.53 -9.82
C ASN A 80 6.22 -6.84 -9.06
N SER A 81 5.26 -6.88 -8.13
CA SER A 81 4.95 -8.09 -7.34
C SER A 81 4.46 -9.28 -8.18
N GLN A 82 3.90 -9.04 -9.36
CA GLN A 82 3.50 -10.10 -10.29
C GLN A 82 4.67 -10.67 -11.11
N LYS A 83 5.74 -9.90 -11.34
CA LYS A 83 6.94 -10.36 -12.09
C LYS A 83 7.87 -11.23 -11.26
N GLU A 84 7.75 -11.16 -9.93
CA GLU A 84 8.58 -11.91 -8.98
C GLU A 84 8.00 -13.28 -8.62
N LYS A 85 6.82 -13.63 -9.13
CA LYS A 85 6.24 -14.99 -9.08
C LYS A 85 6.55 -15.75 -10.37
#